data_AF-A0A412AU74-F1
#
_entry.id   AF-A0A412AU74-F1
#
_cell.length_a   1.000
_cell.length_b   1.000
_cell.length_c   1.000
_cell.angle_alpha   90.00
_cell.angle_beta   90.00
_cell.angle_gamma   90.00
#
_symmetry.space_group_name_H-M   'P 1'
#
loop_
_entity.id
_entity.type
_entity.pdbx_description
1 polymer ?
#
loop_
_entity_poly.entity_id
_entity_poly.type
_entity_poly.pdbx_seq_one_letter_code
_entity_poly.pdbx_strand_id
1 'polypeptide(L)'
;MKKVFKFTETRSWYFELDVDDGAQVEEALAALVGTEGFNYYLTDRAEDEYKSEWDELSAGEKRTCCDHATEYFRKVADRELEGEARDMVLKSLCESE
;
A
#
# COMPACT_ATOMS: atom_id res chain seq x y z
N MET A 1 -4.03 10.05 8.40
CA MET A 1 -2.76 10.02 9.16
C MET A 1 -1.70 9.35 8.30
N LYS A 2 -0.45 9.82 8.29
CA LYS A 2 0.63 9.16 7.55
C LYS A 2 1.20 7.97 8.32
N LYS A 3 1.22 6.80 7.69
CA LYS A 3 1.80 5.57 8.24
C LYS A 3 2.67 4.89 7.18
N VAL A 4 3.64 4.10 7.62
CA VAL A 4 4.51 3.34 6.72
C VAL A 4 4.12 1.89 6.75
N PHE A 5 3.87 1.32 5.58
CA PHE A 5 3.57 -0.09 5.41
C PHE A 5 4.70 -0.77 4.65
N LYS A 6 5.11 -1.93 5.13
CA LYS A 6 6.03 -2.82 4.44
C LYS A 6 5.23 -3.88 3.72
N PHE A 7 5.42 -4.06 2.42
CA PHE A 7 5.02 -5.27 1.72
C PHE A 7 6.27 -6.09 1.47
N THR A 8 6.26 -7.35 1.88
CA THR A 8 7.33 -8.30 1.55
C THR A 8 6.72 -9.36 0.63
N GLU A 9 7.43 -9.91 -0.35
CA GLU A 9 7.03 -11.12 -1.12
C GLU A 9 8.26 -11.93 -1.52
N THR A 10 8.92 -11.52 -2.61
CA THR A 10 10.28 -11.95 -3.00
C THR A 10 11.31 -10.88 -2.63
N ARG A 11 10.81 -9.65 -2.47
CA ARG A 11 11.50 -8.41 -2.12
C ARG A 11 10.68 -7.65 -1.08
N SER A 12 11.29 -6.69 -0.40
CA SER A 12 10.62 -5.77 0.52
C SER A 12 10.43 -4.41 -0.15
N TRP A 13 9.23 -3.86 -0.01
CA TRP A 13 8.84 -2.51 -0.44
C TRP A 13 8.25 -1.75 0.75
N TYR A 14 8.54 -0.46 0.81
CA TYR A 14 8.10 0.42 1.88
C TYR A 14 7.26 1.56 1.29
N PHE A 15 6.04 1.73 1.80
CA PHE A 15 5.09 2.74 1.31
C PHE A 15 4.71 3.67 2.44
N GLU A 16 4.90 4.97 2.24
CA GLU A 16 4.25 5.97 3.09
C GLU A 16 2.83 6.18 2.55
N LEU A 17 1.83 5.93 3.40
CA LEU A 17 0.42 6.02 3.05
C LEU A 17 -0.33 6.96 4.01
N ASP A 18 -1.09 7.91 3.47
CA ASP A 18 -2.17 8.56 4.20
C ASP A 18 -3.33 7.59 4.39
N VAL A 19 -3.62 7.24 5.64
CA VAL A 19 -4.62 6.24 6.01
C VAL A 19 -5.59 6.75 7.07
N ASP A 20 -6.78 6.17 7.10
CA ASP A 20 -7.78 6.39 8.15
C ASP A 20 -7.50 5.46 9.35
N ASP A 21 -7.41 6.03 10.56
CA ASP A 21 -7.00 5.30 11.77
C ASP A 21 -8.07 4.27 12.24
N GLY A 22 -9.29 4.35 11.71
CA GLY A 22 -10.38 3.41 11.98
C GLY A 22 -10.61 2.36 10.90
N ALA A 23 -9.84 2.37 9.80
CA ALA A 23 -10.04 1.48 8.67
C ALA A 23 -9.17 0.21 8.73
N GLN A 24 -9.66 -0.88 8.12
CA GLN A 24 -8.90 -2.12 7.95
C GLN A 24 -7.90 -1.97 6.78
N VAL A 25 -6.87 -1.16 6.99
CA VAL A 25 -5.91 -0.80 5.94
C VAL A 25 -5.18 -2.02 5.39
N GLU A 26 -4.82 -2.98 6.23
CA GLU A 26 -4.14 -4.20 5.78
C GLU A 26 -5.02 -5.04 4.83
N GLU A 27 -6.33 -5.15 5.12
CA GLU A 27 -7.30 -5.84 4.27
C GLU A 27 -7.50 -5.09 2.94
N ALA A 28 -7.57 -3.76 2.99
CA ALA A 28 -7.59 -2.92 1.80
C ALA A 28 -6.32 -3.10 0.94
N LEU A 29 -5.13 -3.08 1.55
CA LEU A 29 -3.87 -3.28 0.84
C LEU A 29 -3.75 -4.68 0.27
N ALA A 30 -4.28 -5.69 0.97
CA ALA A 30 -4.38 -7.05 0.44
C ALA A 30 -5.26 -7.13 -0.82
N ALA A 31 -6.32 -6.32 -0.92
CA ALA A 31 -7.16 -6.26 -2.12
C ALA A 31 -6.44 -5.70 -3.36
N LEU A 32 -5.37 -4.91 -3.18
CA LEU A 32 -4.54 -4.43 -4.29
C LEU A 32 -3.59 -5.50 -4.83
N VAL A 33 -3.26 -6.52 -4.02
CA VAL A 33 -2.36 -7.60 -4.42
C VAL A 33 -2.98 -8.38 -5.59
N GLY A 34 -2.26 -8.45 -6.70
CA GLY A 34 -2.73 -9.10 -7.92
C GLY A 34 -3.30 -8.16 -8.99
N THR A 35 -3.52 -6.88 -8.68
CA THR A 35 -3.84 -5.87 -9.71
C THR A 35 -2.62 -5.57 -10.60
N GLU A 36 -2.85 -5.25 -11.87
CA GLU A 36 -1.77 -4.94 -12.83
C GLU A 36 -1.02 -3.68 -12.39
N GLY A 37 -1.73 -2.65 -11.92
CA GLY A 37 -1.13 -1.42 -11.43
C GLY A 37 -0.28 -1.62 -10.18
N PHE A 38 -0.72 -2.44 -9.22
CA PHE A 38 0.09 -2.75 -8.04
C PHE A 38 1.35 -3.54 -8.42
N ASN A 39 1.22 -4.57 -9.25
CA ASN A 39 2.37 -5.35 -9.73
C ASN A 39 3.38 -4.49 -10.49
N TYR A 40 2.90 -3.55 -11.32
CA TYR A 40 3.76 -2.60 -12.03
C TYR A 40 4.56 -1.72 -11.07
N TYR A 41 3.91 -1.19 -10.02
CA TYR A 41 4.57 -0.37 -9.00
C TYR A 41 5.68 -1.15 -8.28
N LEU A 42 5.47 -2.43 -8.00
CA LEU A 42 6.47 -3.29 -7.36
C LEU A 42 7.70 -3.54 -8.25
N THR A 43 7.51 -3.73 -9.57
CA THR A 43 8.60 -4.10 -10.48
C THR A 43 9.68 -3.03 -10.67
N ASP A 44 9.36 -1.75 -10.39
CA ASP A 44 10.30 -0.62 -10.53
C ASP A 44 11.19 -0.43 -9.28
N ARG A 45 10.79 -0.96 -8.11
CA ARG A 45 11.21 -0.40 -6.79
C ARG A 45 11.78 -1.40 -5.79
N ALA A 46 12.19 -2.58 -6.23
CA ALA A 46 12.32 -3.71 -5.34
C ALA A 46 13.69 -3.87 -4.64
N GLU A 47 13.73 -3.96 -3.30
CA GLU A 47 14.90 -4.34 -2.50
C GLU A 47 14.77 -5.80 -2.01
N ASP A 48 15.77 -6.66 -2.22
CA ASP A 48 15.72 -8.11 -1.90
C ASP A 48 15.35 -8.42 -0.43
N GLU A 49 14.30 -9.24 -0.20
CA GLU A 49 13.97 -10.05 1.02
C GLU A 49 12.54 -10.67 0.97
N TYR A 50 12.36 -11.88 1.53
CA TYR A 50 11.25 -12.82 1.26
C TYR A 50 10.17 -12.93 2.36
N LYS A 51 8.96 -13.32 1.92
CA LYS A 51 7.68 -13.73 2.57
C LYS A 51 6.53 -12.70 2.39
N SER A 52 5.44 -13.10 1.72
CA SER A 52 4.27 -12.27 1.30
C SER A 52 3.45 -11.70 2.46
N GLU A 53 3.91 -10.65 3.14
CA GLU A 53 3.25 -10.10 4.33
C GLU A 53 3.26 -8.56 4.31
N TRP A 54 2.12 -7.96 4.68
CA TRP A 54 1.99 -6.53 4.95
C TRP A 54 2.21 -6.29 6.45
N ASP A 55 3.07 -5.35 6.81
CA ASP A 55 3.32 -4.96 8.21
C ASP A 55 3.32 -3.43 8.35
N GLU A 56 2.61 -2.90 9.35
CA GLU A 56 2.71 -1.49 9.73
C GLU A 56 4.03 -1.27 10.50
N LEU A 57 4.86 -0.32 10.05
CA LEU A 57 6.12 0.02 10.71
C LEU A 57 5.97 1.23 11.62
N SER A 58 6.70 1.19 12.75
CA SER A 58 6.79 2.32 13.66
C SER A 58 7.55 3.49 12.99
N ALA A 59 7.14 4.73 13.27
CA ALA A 59 7.70 5.94 12.65
C ALA A 59 9.22 6.13 12.88
N GLY A 60 9.83 5.37 13.80
CA GLY A 60 11.27 5.37 14.09
C GLY A 60 12.13 4.48 13.18
N GLU A 61 11.52 3.55 12.44
CA GLU A 61 12.21 2.65 11.50
C GLU A 61 12.21 3.19 10.07
N LYS A 62 12.27 4.52 9.94
CA LYS A 62 12.28 5.22 8.66
C LYS A 62 13.58 4.92 7.90
N ARG A 63 13.60 3.83 7.11
CA ARG A 63 14.59 3.68 6.04
C ARG A 63 14.37 4.79 5.02
N THR A 64 15.47 5.29 4.46
CA THR A 64 15.59 6.49 3.60
C THR A 64 14.78 6.45 2.28
N CYS A 65 14.00 5.41 2.02
CA CYS A 65 13.31 5.17 0.74
C CYS A 65 11.81 4.86 0.93
N CYS A 66 11.07 5.75 1.60
CA CYS A 66 9.60 5.66 1.64
C CYS A 66 9.03 6.55 0.53
N ASP A 67 8.47 5.94 -0.52
CA ASP A 67 7.75 6.67 -1.55
C ASP A 67 6.30 6.88 -1.11
N HIS A 68 5.74 8.04 -1.45
CA HIS A 68 4.36 8.37 -1.10
C HIS A 68 3.42 7.79 -2.15
N ALA A 69 2.83 6.64 -1.84
CA ALA A 69 2.11 5.81 -2.81
C ALA A 69 0.57 5.93 -2.74
N THR A 70 0.03 6.73 -1.80
CA THR A 70 -1.40 6.84 -1.54
C THR A 70 -2.22 7.13 -2.79
N GLU A 71 -1.86 8.17 -3.54
CA GLU A 71 -2.62 8.57 -4.72
C GLU A 71 -2.55 7.50 -5.83
N TYR A 72 -1.40 6.85 -5.96
CA TYR A 72 -1.21 5.79 -6.95
C TYR A 72 -2.11 4.59 -6.63
N PHE A 73 -2.09 4.10 -5.39
CA PHE A 73 -2.94 2.98 -4.96
C PHE A 73 -4.43 3.29 -5.03
N ARG A 74 -4.84 4.52 -4.71
CA ARG A 74 -6.22 4.96 -4.92
C ARG A 74 -6.62 4.90 -6.40
N LYS A 75 -5.75 5.34 -7.32
CA LYS A 75 -6.02 5.25 -8.77
C LYS A 75 -6.10 3.82 -9.28
N VAL A 76 -5.24 2.93 -8.77
CA VAL A 76 -5.29 1.49 -9.09
C VAL A 76 -6.62 0.90 -8.61
N ALA A 77 -7.01 1.15 -7.36
CA ALA A 77 -8.28 0.69 -6.82
C ALA A 77 -9.49 1.22 -7.60
N ASP A 78 -9.47 2.50 -7.98
CA ASP A 78 -10.56 3.11 -8.75
C ASP A 78 -10.75 2.49 -10.14
N ARG A 79 -9.62 2.10 -10.77
CA ARG A 79 -9.58 1.57 -12.13
C ARG A 79 -9.78 0.05 -12.21
N GLU A 80 -9.18 -0.69 -11.29
CA GLU A 80 -9.01 -2.14 -11.40
C GLU A 80 -9.83 -2.94 -10.38
N LEU A 81 -10.25 -2.32 -9.28
CA LEU A 81 -11.15 -2.96 -8.31
C LEU A 81 -12.60 -2.56 -8.56
N GLU A 82 -13.52 -3.45 -8.22
CA GLU A 82 -14.96 -3.24 -8.33
C GLU A 82 -15.68 -3.58 -7.02
N GLY A 83 -16.83 -2.94 -6.79
CA GLY A 83 -17.69 -3.22 -5.64
C GLY A 83 -17.02 -2.92 -4.29
N GLU A 84 -17.19 -3.83 -3.34
CA GLU A 84 -16.78 -3.66 -1.94
C GLU A 84 -15.27 -3.50 -1.76
N ALA A 85 -14.46 -4.19 -2.57
CA ALA A 85 -13.00 -4.08 -2.53
C ALA A 85 -12.51 -2.67 -2.89
N ARG A 86 -13.11 -2.06 -3.93
CA ARG A 86 -12.80 -0.67 -4.32
C ARG A 86 -13.19 0.30 -3.21
N ASP A 87 -14.42 0.20 -2.71
CA ASP A 87 -14.94 1.06 -1.64
C ASP A 87 -14.08 0.99 -0.38
N MET A 88 -13.61 -0.21 -0.02
CA MET A 88 -12.74 -0.45 1.12
C MET A 88 -11.39 0.24 0.96
N VAL A 89 -10.73 0.11 -0.19
CA VAL A 89 -9.44 0.78 -0.44
C VAL A 89 -9.58 2.30 -0.45
N LEU A 90 -10.61 2.83 -1.11
CA LEU A 90 -10.83 4.27 -1.19
C LEU A 90 -11.26 4.91 0.15
N LYS A 91 -11.84 4.13 1.06
CA LYS A 91 -12.11 4.57 2.45
C LYS A 91 -10.88 4.47 3.34
N SER A 92 -10.05 3.46 3.13
CA SER A 92 -8.88 3.18 3.99
C SER A 92 -7.70 4.10 3.68
N LEU A 93 -7.49 4.44 2.40
CA LEU A 93 -6.46 5.38 1.98
C LEU A 93 -7.09 6.78 1.90
N CYS A 94 -6.64 7.76 2.68
CA CYS A 94 -7.20 9.12 2.61
C CYS A 94 -6.77 9.85 1.34
N GLU A 95 -7.54 10.84 0.90
CA GLU A 95 -7.03 11.82 -0.07
C GLU A 95 -5.88 12.59 0.60
N SER A 96 -4.73 12.65 -0.04
CA SER A 96 -3.63 13.48 0.42
C SER A 96 -4.04 14.95 0.24
N GLU A 97 -4.11 15.70 1.34
CA GLU A 97 -4.34 17.16 1.34
C GLU A 97 -3.15 17.94 0.74
#